data_AF-A0A353ZGI6-F1
#
_entry.id   AF-A0A353ZGI6-F1
#
_cell.length_a   1.000
_cell.length_b   1.000
_cell.length_c   1.000
_cell.angle_alpha   90.00
_cell.angle_beta   90.00
_cell.angle_gamma   90.00
#
_symmetry.space_group_name_H-M   'P 1'
#
loop_
_entity.id
_entity.type
_entity.pdbx_description
1 polymer ?
#
loop_
_entity_poly.entity_id
_entity_poly.type
_entity_poly.pdbx_seq_one_letter_code
_entity_poly.pdbx_strand_id
1 'polypeptide(L)'
;MKEIVERGATGVILHLFLPDGSSVSGAGRTGVLPGTSGLVIALIRPGDPGPAAYSAAAGTIESIATLGSWVAPTEGRCRWREIDAGLLPGWYELQLPNAWFDATGDRRGVAGMVWGPAGVVPTPFQIQLCDPVRGVGSPTRLDAAISSRAEAAAYTPARAQRLDLLDTPVSSRGDATAANQATLLNRLGPFSGGALNSVFGFLRAALRKDAGLTPGDVQGSFDNATDSLEALAQPGPAVGLSEGERLAIANALLDQVDGVEAGETPRETLRLLRAVCVGKSTGFPHGPVAFRDRADSKNRVVATVDGEGNRQSVATDGT
;
A
#
# COMPACT_ATOMS: atom_id res chain seq x y z
N MET A 1 47.76 -34.34 32.53
CA MET A 1 47.15 -33.18 31.83
C MET A 1 45.93 -33.65 31.06
N LYS A 2 44.90 -32.81 30.95
CA LYS A 2 43.67 -33.09 30.19
C LYS A 2 43.48 -32.02 29.11
N GLU A 3 43.57 -32.43 27.85
CA GLU A 3 43.32 -31.57 26.69
C GLU A 3 41.93 -31.86 26.12
N ILE A 4 41.24 -30.85 25.57
CA ILE A 4 39.95 -31.03 24.89
C ILE A 4 40.16 -30.75 23.40
N VAL A 5 39.87 -31.74 22.57
CA VAL A 5 40.08 -31.68 21.12
C VAL A 5 38.80 -32.11 20.42
N GLU A 6 38.47 -31.48 19.30
CA GLU A 6 37.33 -31.87 18.49
C GLU A 6 37.58 -33.24 17.82
N ARG A 7 36.55 -34.07 17.77
CA ARG A 7 36.56 -35.32 17.01
C ARG A 7 36.79 -35.01 15.52
N GLY A 8 37.73 -35.73 14.91
CA GLY A 8 38.13 -35.52 13.52
C GLY A 8 39.09 -34.34 13.32
N ALA A 9 39.58 -33.73 14.40
CA ALA A 9 40.58 -32.67 14.31
C ALA A 9 41.85 -33.16 13.59
N THR A 10 42.36 -32.33 12.71
CA THR A 10 43.63 -32.53 12.02
C THR A 10 44.66 -31.53 12.54
N GLY A 11 45.93 -31.91 12.62
CA GLY A 11 46.98 -30.93 12.93
C GLY A 11 47.15 -30.62 14.41
N VAL A 12 46.80 -31.56 15.30
CA VAL A 12 46.83 -31.35 16.75
C VAL A 12 48.26 -31.39 17.28
N ILE A 13 48.64 -30.35 18.02
CA ILE A 13 49.91 -30.24 18.74
C ILE A 13 49.63 -30.39 20.24
N LEU A 14 50.39 -31.26 20.91
CA LEU A 14 50.25 -31.52 22.35
C LEU A 14 51.52 -31.09 23.07
N HIS A 15 51.37 -30.44 24.22
CA HIS A 15 52.49 -30.06 25.09
C HIS A 15 52.46 -30.86 26.39
N LEU A 16 53.50 -31.63 26.64
CA LEU A 16 53.59 -32.53 27.78
C LEU A 16 54.78 -32.15 28.66
N PHE A 17 54.56 -32.17 29.98
CA PHE A 17 55.61 -32.00 30.97
C PHE A 17 56.08 -33.36 31.48
N LEU A 18 57.39 -33.60 31.48
CA LEU A 18 58.02 -34.79 32.06
C LEU A 18 58.73 -34.44 33.37
N PRO A 19 58.22 -34.86 34.54
CA PRO A 19 58.91 -34.68 35.81
C PRO A 19 60.21 -35.50 35.87
N ASP A 20 61.27 -34.91 36.42
CA ASP A 20 62.48 -35.65 36.76
C ASP A 20 62.31 -36.32 38.13
N GLY A 21 62.33 -37.65 38.17
CA GLY A 21 62.18 -38.45 39.38
C GLY A 21 63.38 -38.37 40.33
N SER A 22 64.49 -37.76 39.89
CA SER A 22 65.63 -37.43 40.73
C SER A 22 65.62 -35.98 41.23
N SER A 23 64.67 -35.15 40.77
CA SER A 23 64.58 -33.76 41.19
C SER A 23 63.90 -33.61 42.56
N VAL A 24 64.57 -32.88 43.45
CA VAL A 24 64.02 -32.49 44.77
C VAL A 24 63.26 -31.15 44.74
N SER A 25 63.35 -30.42 43.62
CA SER A 25 62.74 -29.10 43.43
C SER A 25 61.56 -29.13 42.45
N GLY A 26 61.16 -30.30 41.96
CA GLY A 26 60.08 -30.47 40.99
C GLY A 26 60.45 -30.06 39.56
N ALA A 27 61.75 -29.99 39.24
CA ALA A 27 62.22 -29.70 37.89
C ALA A 27 61.82 -30.80 36.90
N GLY A 28 61.58 -30.41 35.64
CA GLY A 28 61.33 -31.35 34.57
C GLY A 28 62.62 -31.99 34.03
N ARG A 29 62.50 -33.20 33.49
CA ARG A 29 63.60 -33.93 32.87
C ARG A 29 63.90 -33.34 31.49
N THR A 30 65.06 -32.72 31.32
CA THR A 30 65.51 -32.18 30.02
C THR A 30 66.28 -33.22 29.19
N GLY A 31 66.44 -32.97 27.89
CA GLY A 31 67.28 -33.80 27.02
C GLY A 31 66.70 -35.17 26.63
N VAL A 32 65.39 -35.39 26.75
CA VAL A 32 64.73 -36.61 26.26
C VAL A 32 64.47 -36.45 24.75
N LEU A 33 65.40 -36.95 23.93
CA LEU A 33 65.33 -36.91 22.47
C LEU A 33 64.58 -38.15 21.92
N PRO A 34 64.12 -38.14 20.65
CA PRO A 34 63.43 -39.28 20.04
C PRO A 34 64.14 -40.63 20.13
N GLY A 35 65.49 -40.62 20.18
CA GLY A 35 66.33 -41.82 20.31
C GLY A 35 66.76 -42.16 21.74
N THR A 36 66.28 -41.44 22.76
CA THR A 36 66.66 -41.71 24.15
C THR A 36 66.21 -43.11 24.55
N SER A 37 67.15 -43.92 25.04
CA SER A 37 66.90 -45.31 25.43
C SER A 37 65.76 -45.40 26.43
N GLY A 38 64.84 -46.34 26.18
CA GLY A 38 63.66 -46.55 27.02
C GLY A 38 62.48 -45.60 26.75
N LEU A 39 62.59 -44.59 25.87
CA LEU A 39 61.45 -43.71 25.57
C LEU A 39 60.30 -44.50 24.93
N VAL A 40 59.15 -44.48 25.60
CA VAL A 40 57.89 -45.06 25.12
C VAL A 40 56.75 -44.06 25.30
N ILE A 41 55.96 -43.87 24.24
CA ILE A 41 54.71 -43.12 24.22
C ILE A 41 53.60 -44.12 23.88
N ALA A 42 52.84 -44.53 24.89
CA ALA A 42 51.73 -45.46 24.72
C ALA A 42 50.39 -44.71 24.68
N LEU A 43 49.49 -45.14 23.80
CA LEU A 43 48.17 -44.54 23.58
C LEU A 43 47.11 -45.62 23.47
N ILE A 44 45.91 -45.32 23.94
CA ILE A 44 44.75 -46.21 23.86
C ILE A 44 43.47 -45.39 23.75
N ARG A 45 42.52 -45.84 22.92
CA ARG A 45 41.14 -45.33 22.94
C ARG A 45 40.23 -46.32 23.65
N PRO A 46 39.14 -45.86 24.27
CA PRO A 46 38.10 -46.75 24.76
C PRO A 46 37.63 -47.72 23.67
N GLY A 47 37.66 -49.02 23.98
CA GLY A 47 37.26 -50.08 23.05
C GLY A 47 38.36 -50.58 22.10
N ASP A 48 39.58 -50.05 22.15
CA ASP A 48 40.72 -50.65 21.47
C ASP A 48 41.15 -51.95 22.21
N PRO A 49 41.59 -53.01 21.49
CA PRO A 49 41.95 -54.29 22.11
C PRO A 49 43.25 -54.25 22.93
N GLY A 50 44.01 -53.17 22.82
CA GLY A 50 45.25 -52.94 23.55
C GLY A 50 45.87 -51.58 23.19
N PRO A 51 46.88 -51.12 23.95
CA PRO A 51 47.57 -49.87 23.66
C PRO A 51 48.47 -50.01 22.43
N ALA A 52 48.51 -48.96 21.61
CA ALA A 52 49.57 -48.78 20.62
C ALA A 52 50.74 -48.02 21.25
N ALA A 53 51.97 -48.36 20.89
CA ALA A 53 53.16 -47.73 21.45
C ALA A 53 54.09 -47.23 20.35
N TYR A 54 54.57 -46.00 20.54
CA TYR A 54 55.72 -45.47 19.83
C TYR A 54 56.93 -45.55 20.75
N SER A 55 58.04 -46.14 20.30
CA SER A 55 59.24 -46.27 21.13
C SER A 55 60.53 -45.89 20.40
N ALA A 56 61.53 -45.44 21.16
CA ALA A 56 62.88 -45.24 20.66
C ALA A 56 63.49 -46.55 20.15
N ALA A 57 63.23 -47.67 20.83
CA ALA A 57 63.72 -49.00 20.45
C ALA A 57 63.18 -49.48 19.09
N ALA A 58 61.90 -49.21 18.80
CA ALA A 58 61.28 -49.51 17.51
C ALA A 58 61.57 -48.46 16.43
N GLY A 59 62.26 -47.36 16.78
CA GLY A 59 62.54 -46.26 15.86
C GLY A 59 61.29 -45.56 15.34
N THR A 60 60.16 -45.61 16.05
CA THR A 60 58.86 -45.05 15.61
C THR A 60 58.61 -43.62 16.10
N ILE A 61 59.63 -42.97 16.67
CA ILE A 61 59.58 -41.59 17.13
C ILE A 61 60.54 -40.78 16.25
N GLU A 62 60.04 -39.74 15.59
CA GLU A 62 60.84 -38.84 14.76
C GLU A 62 60.95 -37.45 15.38
N SER A 63 61.92 -36.64 14.92
CA SER A 63 62.12 -35.29 15.43
C SER A 63 61.16 -34.28 14.79
N ILE A 64 60.87 -33.21 15.52
CA ILE A 64 60.12 -32.04 15.01
C ILE A 64 61.13 -31.03 14.48
N ALA A 65 60.99 -30.59 13.23
CA ALA A 65 61.91 -29.62 12.62
C ALA A 65 61.69 -28.19 13.16
N THR A 66 60.43 -27.76 13.25
CA THR A 66 60.02 -26.44 13.72
C THR A 66 58.94 -26.61 14.78
N LEU A 67 59.24 -26.18 16.01
CA LEU A 67 58.28 -26.18 17.12
C LEU A 67 57.05 -25.31 16.78
N GLY A 68 55.87 -25.73 17.24
CA GLY A 68 54.60 -25.05 16.99
C GLY A 68 54.06 -25.19 15.55
N SER A 69 54.75 -25.92 14.67
CA SER A 69 54.29 -26.22 13.32
C SER A 69 53.99 -27.71 13.17
N TRP A 70 52.71 -28.03 12.98
CA TRP A 70 52.31 -29.42 12.77
C TRP A 70 52.76 -29.90 11.40
N VAL A 71 53.36 -31.09 11.38
CA VAL A 71 53.64 -31.82 10.16
C VAL A 71 53.19 -33.26 10.38
N ALA A 72 52.52 -33.81 9.37
CA ALA A 72 52.03 -35.19 9.41
C ALA A 72 53.18 -36.15 9.77
N PRO A 73 53.04 -36.93 10.87
CA PRO A 73 54.00 -37.97 11.14
C PRO A 73 54.03 -38.99 10.01
N THR A 74 55.19 -39.58 9.74
CA THR A 74 55.27 -40.73 8.84
C THR A 74 54.35 -41.85 9.33
N GLU A 75 53.79 -42.66 8.42
CA GLU A 75 52.88 -43.75 8.77
C GLU A 75 53.48 -44.65 9.88
N GLY A 76 52.68 -44.92 10.92
CA GLY A 76 53.11 -45.71 12.08
C GLY A 76 54.06 -45.00 13.05
N ARG A 77 54.26 -43.68 12.92
CA ARG A 77 55.17 -42.90 13.77
C ARG A 77 54.48 -41.75 14.50
N CYS A 78 55.18 -41.16 15.48
CA CYS A 78 54.84 -39.88 16.10
C CYS A 78 56.05 -38.96 16.09
N ARG A 79 55.83 -37.64 16.24
CA ARG A 79 56.94 -36.68 16.39
C ARG A 79 57.09 -36.17 17.81
N TRP A 80 58.32 -35.97 18.24
CA TRP A 80 58.66 -35.56 19.59
C TRP A 80 59.85 -34.59 19.59
N ARG A 81 59.78 -33.52 20.39
CA ARG A 81 60.91 -32.62 20.61
C ARG A 81 60.77 -31.82 21.90
N GLU A 82 61.89 -31.55 22.56
CA GLU A 82 61.97 -30.62 23.70
C GLU A 82 61.68 -29.19 23.24
N ILE A 83 60.83 -28.48 23.97
CA ILE A 83 60.43 -27.11 23.64
C ILE A 83 61.57 -26.15 23.99
N ASP A 84 61.94 -26.10 25.28
CA ASP A 84 62.99 -25.21 25.77
C ASP A 84 63.57 -25.74 27.09
N ALA A 85 64.86 -26.05 27.13
CA ALA A 85 65.52 -26.59 28.31
C ALA A 85 65.84 -25.54 29.40
N GLY A 86 65.82 -24.25 29.06
CA GLY A 86 66.20 -23.16 29.98
C GLY A 86 64.99 -22.50 30.64
N LEU A 87 63.96 -22.15 29.86
CA LEU A 87 62.77 -21.45 30.31
C LEU A 87 61.62 -22.39 30.69
N LEU A 88 61.51 -23.56 30.03
CA LEU A 88 60.47 -24.55 30.28
C LEU A 88 61.06 -25.97 30.43
N PRO A 89 61.98 -26.19 31.40
CA PRO A 89 62.70 -27.45 31.53
C PRO A 89 61.74 -28.63 31.67
N GLY A 90 61.88 -29.62 30.79
CA GLY A 90 61.05 -30.82 30.75
C GLY A 90 59.70 -30.67 30.05
N TRP A 91 59.45 -29.57 29.34
CA TRP A 91 58.33 -29.45 28.41
C TRP A 91 58.69 -29.93 27.01
N TYR A 92 57.80 -30.74 26.44
CA TYR A 92 57.97 -31.38 25.14
C TYR A 92 56.74 -31.19 24.28
N GLU A 93 56.97 -31.08 22.98
CA GLU A 93 55.95 -31.11 21.95
C GLU A 93 55.80 -32.53 21.40
N LEU A 94 54.56 -33.00 21.34
CA LEU A 94 54.15 -34.29 20.77
C LEU A 94 53.17 -34.05 19.62
N GLN A 95 53.49 -34.59 18.44
CA GLN A 95 52.60 -34.59 17.28
C GLN A 95 52.19 -36.03 16.97
N LEU A 96 50.89 -36.29 17.03
CA LEU A 96 50.29 -37.60 16.77
C LEU A 96 49.64 -37.63 15.38
N PRO A 97 49.55 -38.82 14.74
CA PRO A 97 48.75 -38.99 13.53
C PRO A 97 47.28 -38.59 13.75
N ASN A 98 46.67 -37.95 12.75
CA ASN A 98 45.27 -37.47 12.82
C ASN A 98 44.26 -38.61 13.14
N ALA A 99 44.59 -39.85 12.78
CA ALA A 99 43.76 -41.03 13.05
C ALA A 99 43.47 -41.29 14.54
N TRP A 100 44.27 -40.73 15.46
CA TRP A 100 43.98 -40.78 16.89
C TRP A 100 42.78 -39.91 17.30
N PHE A 101 42.53 -38.83 16.57
CA PHE A 101 41.45 -37.86 16.83
C PHE A 101 40.21 -38.13 16.00
N ASP A 102 40.33 -38.88 14.89
CA ASP A 102 39.21 -39.33 14.04
C ASP A 102 38.47 -40.53 14.64
N ALA A 103 37.92 -40.33 15.83
CA ALA A 103 37.13 -41.34 16.51
C ALA A 103 35.74 -41.49 15.86
N THR A 104 35.52 -42.55 15.08
CA THR A 104 34.17 -42.97 14.67
C THR A 104 33.40 -43.61 15.84
N GLY A 105 32.07 -43.43 15.86
CA GLY A 105 31.18 -44.02 16.86
C GLY A 105 31.25 -43.38 18.26
N ASP A 106 31.09 -44.19 19.31
CA ASP A 106 30.93 -43.71 20.69
C ASP A 106 32.22 -43.41 21.46
N ARG A 107 33.37 -43.42 20.78
CA ARG A 107 34.65 -43.08 21.41
C ARG A 107 34.69 -41.59 21.77
N ARG A 108 35.08 -41.27 23.01
CA ARG A 108 35.07 -39.90 23.60
C ARG A 108 36.43 -39.46 24.17
N GLY A 109 37.49 -40.22 23.96
CA GLY A 109 38.80 -39.84 24.45
C GLY A 109 39.93 -40.73 23.97
N VAL A 110 41.14 -40.22 24.16
CA VAL A 110 42.41 -40.92 24.01
C VAL A 110 43.14 -40.79 25.34
N ALA A 111 43.59 -41.90 25.90
CA ALA A 111 44.48 -41.89 27.06
C ALA A 111 45.88 -42.28 26.59
N GLY A 112 46.90 -41.68 27.18
CA GLY A 112 48.27 -42.03 26.89
C GLY A 112 49.19 -41.87 28.08
N MET A 113 50.39 -42.41 27.96
CA MET A 113 51.43 -42.30 28.96
C MET A 113 52.80 -42.24 28.29
N VAL A 114 53.66 -41.35 28.78
CA VAL A 114 55.07 -41.29 28.43
C VAL A 114 55.89 -41.88 29.58
N TRP A 115 56.76 -42.84 29.30
CA TRP A 115 57.56 -43.51 30.33
C TRP A 115 58.82 -44.16 29.74
N GLY A 116 59.74 -44.55 30.65
CA GLY A 116 60.84 -45.47 30.38
C GLY A 116 62.26 -44.88 30.32
N PRO A 117 62.52 -43.62 29.88
CA PRO A 117 63.85 -43.04 30.00
C PRO A 117 64.30 -42.93 31.46
N ALA A 118 65.59 -43.13 31.70
CA ALA A 118 66.15 -43.02 33.04
C ALA A 118 65.89 -41.63 33.65
N GLY A 119 65.34 -41.62 34.88
CA GLY A 119 65.00 -40.40 35.60
C GLY A 119 63.67 -39.76 35.20
N VAL A 120 62.93 -40.30 34.22
CA VAL A 120 61.58 -39.81 33.90
C VAL A 120 60.55 -40.51 34.80
N VAL A 121 59.72 -39.72 35.47
CA VAL A 121 58.51 -40.25 36.13
C VAL A 121 57.47 -40.59 35.06
N PRO A 122 56.79 -41.76 35.10
CA PRO A 122 55.71 -42.07 34.17
C PRO A 122 54.61 -41.00 34.19
N THR A 123 54.39 -40.35 33.04
CA THR A 123 53.46 -39.22 32.92
C THR A 123 52.23 -39.62 32.12
N PRO A 124 51.06 -39.83 32.76
CA PRO A 124 49.81 -40.03 32.05
C PRO A 124 49.24 -38.71 31.52
N PHE A 125 48.61 -38.78 30.35
CA PHE A 125 47.84 -37.70 29.77
C PHE A 125 46.53 -38.22 29.19
N GLN A 126 45.54 -37.34 29.14
CA GLN A 126 44.24 -37.66 28.59
C GLN A 126 43.83 -36.57 27.61
N ILE A 127 43.26 -36.99 26.50
CA ILE A 127 42.67 -36.12 25.49
C ILE A 127 41.20 -36.47 25.46
N GLN A 128 40.35 -35.53 25.85
CA GLN A 128 38.92 -35.67 25.67
C GLN A 128 38.58 -35.30 24.24
N LEU A 129 37.96 -36.23 23.51
CA LEU A 129 37.40 -35.95 22.20
C LEU A 129 35.98 -35.43 22.41
N CYS A 130 35.81 -34.11 22.32
CA CYS A 130 34.48 -33.55 22.24
C CYS A 130 33.94 -33.74 20.82
N ASP A 131 32.63 -33.83 20.69
CA ASP A 131 32.06 -33.60 19.36
C ASP A 131 32.45 -32.18 18.95
N PRO A 132 32.81 -31.96 17.66
CA PRO A 132 33.14 -30.62 17.16
C PRO A 132 32.04 -29.71 17.64
N VAL A 133 32.36 -28.58 18.30
CA VAL A 133 31.40 -27.80 19.11
C VAL A 133 30.08 -27.80 18.37
N ARG A 134 29.21 -28.73 18.77
CA ARG A 134 27.86 -28.87 18.29
C ARG A 134 27.15 -27.84 19.11
N GLY A 135 27.48 -26.58 18.81
CA GLY A 135 26.90 -25.44 19.43
C GLY A 135 25.41 -25.71 19.39
N VAL A 136 24.81 -25.63 20.55
CA VAL A 136 23.36 -25.55 20.72
C VAL A 136 22.79 -24.31 19.97
N GLY A 137 23.59 -23.64 19.13
CA GLY A 137 23.19 -22.68 18.12
C GLY A 137 24.09 -22.63 16.87
N SER A 138 24.58 -23.76 16.33
CA SER A 138 25.09 -23.71 14.95
C SER A 138 23.91 -23.34 14.02
N PRO A 139 23.97 -22.20 13.30
CA PRO A 139 22.84 -21.72 12.50
C PRO A 139 22.38 -22.74 11.47
N THR A 140 23.22 -23.69 11.06
CA THR A 140 22.88 -24.73 10.09
C THR A 140 21.98 -25.82 10.67
N ARG A 141 22.05 -26.13 11.97
CA ARG A 141 21.09 -27.04 12.63
C ARG A 141 19.83 -26.31 13.04
N LEU A 142 19.96 -25.03 13.40
CA LEU A 142 18.81 -24.16 13.63
C LEU A 142 18.01 -24.04 12.33
N ASP A 143 18.68 -23.74 11.22
CA ASP A 143 18.11 -23.67 9.89
C ASP A 143 17.57 -25.04 9.46
N ALA A 144 18.30 -26.15 9.59
CA ALA A 144 17.74 -27.46 9.25
C ALA A 144 16.52 -27.83 10.11
N ALA A 145 16.50 -27.51 11.41
CA ALA A 145 15.36 -27.78 12.29
C ALA A 145 14.19 -26.81 12.05
N ILE A 146 14.47 -25.53 11.78
CA ILE A 146 13.47 -24.52 11.45
C ILE A 146 12.92 -24.76 10.05
N SER A 147 13.75 -25.08 9.08
CA SER A 147 13.39 -25.44 7.69
C SER A 147 12.67 -26.79 7.61
N SER A 148 12.96 -27.75 8.50
CA SER A 148 12.15 -28.98 8.62
C SER A 148 10.87 -28.79 9.42
N ARG A 149 10.78 -27.80 10.32
CA ARG A 149 9.51 -27.38 10.96
C ARG A 149 8.66 -26.49 10.06
N ALA A 150 9.34 -25.72 9.20
CA ALA A 150 8.81 -25.12 7.98
C ALA A 150 8.78 -26.16 6.86
N GLU A 151 8.65 -27.45 7.20
CA GLU A 151 8.20 -28.46 6.26
C GLU A 151 7.02 -27.88 5.50
N ALA A 152 7.05 -28.02 4.18
CA ALA A 152 5.92 -27.75 3.31
C ALA A 152 4.62 -28.47 3.76
N ALA A 153 4.68 -29.38 4.75
CA ALA A 153 3.51 -29.93 5.43
C ALA A 153 2.76 -28.88 6.30
N ALA A 154 3.43 -27.88 6.88
CA ALA A 154 2.76 -26.73 7.53
C ALA A 154 2.38 -25.62 6.53
N TYR A 155 3.06 -25.60 5.38
CA TYR A 155 2.78 -24.75 4.22
C TYR A 155 2.26 -25.61 3.06
N THR A 156 1.19 -26.36 3.30
CA THR A 156 0.60 -27.22 2.26
C THR A 156 0.14 -26.37 1.08
N PRO A 157 0.08 -26.92 -0.14
CA PRO A 157 -0.61 -26.28 -1.25
C PRO A 157 -2.03 -25.85 -0.87
N ALA A 158 -2.71 -26.58 0.02
CA ALA A 158 -4.02 -26.22 0.54
C ALA A 158 -3.99 -24.99 1.48
N ARG A 159 -2.94 -24.78 2.28
CA ARG A 159 -2.81 -23.59 3.14
C ARG A 159 -2.28 -22.39 2.36
N ALA A 160 -1.37 -22.61 1.42
CA ALA A 160 -0.96 -21.61 0.44
C ALA A 160 -2.19 -21.16 -0.37
N GLN A 161 -3.01 -22.10 -0.85
CA GLN A 161 -4.31 -21.81 -1.44
C GLN A 161 -5.23 -21.08 -0.48
N ARG A 162 -5.27 -21.37 0.83
CA ARG A 162 -6.09 -20.59 1.78
C ARG A 162 -5.60 -19.16 1.96
N LEU A 163 -4.29 -18.93 1.89
CA LEU A 163 -3.70 -17.59 1.95
C LEU A 163 -3.94 -16.85 0.63
N ASP A 164 -3.76 -17.51 -0.51
CA ASP A 164 -4.12 -17.00 -1.84
C ASP A 164 -5.62 -16.75 -1.95
N LEU A 165 -6.47 -17.59 -1.35
CA LEU A 165 -7.92 -17.42 -1.25
C LEU A 165 -8.31 -16.36 -0.21
N LEU A 166 -7.37 -15.83 0.58
CA LEU A 166 -7.60 -14.66 1.43
C LEU A 166 -7.09 -13.39 0.73
N ASP A 167 -5.96 -13.48 0.05
CA ASP A 167 -5.40 -12.41 -0.77
C ASP A 167 -6.32 -12.11 -1.95
N THR A 168 -6.82 -13.12 -2.67
CA THR A 168 -7.73 -12.93 -3.82
C THR A 168 -8.98 -12.13 -3.45
N PRO A 169 -9.76 -12.45 -2.39
CA PRO A 169 -10.91 -11.65 -1.98
C PRO A 169 -10.56 -10.35 -1.28
N VAL A 170 -9.40 -10.21 -0.62
CA VAL A 170 -8.98 -8.93 -0.01
C VAL A 170 -8.46 -7.95 -1.08
N SER A 171 -7.64 -8.43 -1.99
CA SER A 171 -7.18 -7.71 -3.19
C SER A 171 -8.34 -7.42 -4.15
N SER A 172 -9.34 -8.31 -4.28
CA SER A 172 -10.56 -8.01 -5.06
C SER A 172 -11.57 -7.10 -4.33
N ARG A 173 -11.36 -6.81 -3.04
CA ARG A 173 -12.14 -5.81 -2.28
C ARG A 173 -11.47 -4.43 -2.33
N GLY A 174 -10.15 -4.38 -2.45
CA GLY A 174 -9.37 -3.14 -2.53
C GLY A 174 -9.38 -2.50 -3.92
N ASP A 175 -9.43 -3.32 -4.97
CA ASP A 175 -9.45 -2.81 -6.32
C ASP A 175 -10.87 -2.78 -6.86
N ALA A 176 -11.26 -1.61 -7.36
CA ALA A 176 -12.28 -1.51 -8.39
C ALA A 176 -11.80 -2.30 -9.63
N THR A 177 -11.85 -3.63 -9.56
CA THR A 177 -11.43 -4.52 -10.65
C THR A 177 -12.22 -4.16 -11.90
N ALA A 178 -11.59 -4.28 -13.07
CA ALA A 178 -12.23 -3.96 -14.34
C ALA A 178 -13.59 -4.67 -14.52
N ALA A 179 -13.79 -5.85 -13.91
CA ALA A 179 -15.07 -6.55 -13.87
C ALA A 179 -16.14 -5.85 -13.01
N ASN A 180 -15.78 -5.34 -11.83
CA ASN A 180 -16.69 -4.55 -10.99
C ASN A 180 -17.01 -3.21 -11.65
N GLN A 181 -16.01 -2.55 -12.26
CA GLN A 181 -16.22 -1.35 -13.05
C GLN A 181 -17.10 -1.63 -14.28
N ALA A 182 -16.87 -2.71 -15.03
CA ALA A 182 -17.69 -3.11 -16.17
C ALA A 182 -19.11 -3.50 -15.73
N THR A 183 -19.28 -4.12 -14.57
CA THR A 183 -20.61 -4.44 -14.02
C THR A 183 -21.36 -3.16 -13.64
N LEU A 184 -20.68 -2.19 -13.03
CA LEU A 184 -21.25 -0.88 -12.73
C LEU A 184 -21.56 -0.11 -14.01
N LEU A 185 -20.65 -0.07 -14.98
CA LEU A 185 -20.85 0.54 -16.30
C LEU A 185 -21.98 -0.14 -17.09
N ASN A 186 -22.11 -1.46 -17.02
CA ASN A 186 -23.20 -2.20 -17.66
C ASN A 186 -24.55 -1.96 -16.95
N ARG A 187 -24.54 -1.79 -15.62
CA ARG A 187 -25.73 -1.41 -14.85
C ARG A 187 -26.15 0.03 -15.09
N LEU A 188 -25.17 0.92 -15.31
CA LEU A 188 -25.39 2.30 -15.74
C LEU A 188 -25.83 2.38 -17.21
N GLY A 189 -25.46 1.36 -18.00
CA GLY A 189 -25.72 1.27 -19.44
C GLY A 189 -24.80 2.21 -20.25
N PRO A 190 -24.56 1.91 -21.54
CA PRO A 190 -23.89 2.86 -22.43
C PRO A 190 -24.75 4.11 -22.57
N PHE A 191 -24.13 5.30 -22.56
CA PHE A 191 -24.82 6.55 -22.90
C PHE A 191 -25.26 6.57 -24.37
N SER A 192 -26.31 5.82 -24.69
CA SER A 192 -26.89 5.65 -26.01
C SER A 192 -28.20 6.44 -26.08
N GLY A 193 -28.44 7.11 -27.22
CA GLY A 193 -29.48 8.12 -27.43
C GLY A 193 -30.95 7.66 -27.35
N GLY A 194 -31.27 6.60 -26.61
CA GLY A 194 -32.61 6.08 -26.39
C GLY A 194 -33.03 6.08 -24.92
N ALA A 195 -33.88 7.06 -24.56
CA ALA A 195 -34.80 7.12 -23.42
C ALA A 195 -34.25 7.11 -21.96
N LEU A 196 -33.43 6.14 -21.51
CA LEU A 196 -33.01 6.03 -20.10
C LEU A 196 -31.49 5.94 -19.88
N ASN A 197 -30.77 5.33 -20.82
CA ASN A 197 -29.31 5.28 -20.79
C ASN A 197 -28.74 6.43 -21.65
N SER A 198 -29.33 7.62 -21.61
CA SER A 198 -28.65 8.82 -22.10
C SER A 198 -28.08 9.56 -20.89
N VAL A 199 -27.09 10.44 -21.10
CA VAL A 199 -26.59 11.32 -20.02
C VAL A 199 -27.76 12.01 -19.30
N PHE A 200 -28.78 12.37 -20.09
CA PHE A 200 -30.04 12.92 -19.64
C PHE A 200 -30.89 11.94 -18.79
N GLY A 201 -31.00 10.67 -19.20
CA GLY A 201 -31.73 9.64 -18.46
C GLY A 201 -31.09 9.30 -17.11
N PHE A 202 -29.75 9.27 -17.05
CA PHE A 202 -28.97 9.06 -15.83
C PHE A 202 -29.10 10.22 -14.85
N LEU A 203 -28.90 11.48 -15.30
CA LEU A 203 -29.11 12.66 -14.46
C LEU A 203 -30.54 12.74 -13.96
N ARG A 204 -31.50 12.43 -14.83
CA ARG A 204 -32.91 12.35 -14.46
C ARG A 204 -33.16 11.23 -13.46
N ALA A 205 -32.42 10.13 -13.45
CA ALA A 205 -32.56 9.05 -12.45
C ALA A 205 -31.89 9.41 -11.10
N ALA A 206 -30.70 10.02 -11.13
CA ALA A 206 -29.98 10.47 -9.93
C ALA A 206 -30.70 11.63 -9.22
N LEU A 207 -31.41 12.47 -9.97
CA LEU A 207 -32.22 13.58 -9.47
C LEU A 207 -33.71 13.22 -9.39
N ARG A 208 -34.09 11.98 -9.73
CA ARG A 208 -35.46 11.49 -9.58
C ARG A 208 -35.73 11.22 -8.10
N LYS A 209 -36.78 11.85 -7.61
CA LYS A 209 -37.27 11.81 -6.22
C LYS A 209 -37.80 10.43 -5.83
N ASP A 210 -36.93 9.52 -5.42
CA ASP A 210 -37.35 8.40 -4.59
C ASP A 210 -37.34 8.86 -3.12
N ALA A 211 -38.55 9.18 -2.66
CA ALA A 211 -38.94 9.61 -1.31
C ALA A 211 -38.44 10.98 -0.82
N GLY A 212 -39.28 12.01 -1.02
CA GLY A 212 -39.49 13.02 0.04
C GLY A 212 -38.75 14.36 -0.01
N LEU A 213 -37.88 14.65 -0.98
CA LEU A 213 -37.27 15.99 -1.12
C LEU A 213 -37.68 16.62 -2.45
N THR A 214 -38.39 17.74 -2.42
CA THR A 214 -38.78 18.53 -3.60
C THR A 214 -37.84 19.69 -3.83
N PRO A 215 -36.92 19.60 -4.82
CA PRO A 215 -36.50 20.74 -5.61
C PRO A 215 -37.34 20.76 -6.90
N GLY A 216 -38.12 21.82 -7.12
CA GLY A 216 -39.08 21.93 -8.23
C GLY A 216 -38.48 22.19 -9.62
N ASP A 217 -37.16 22.07 -9.80
CA ASP A 217 -36.44 22.67 -10.93
C ASP A 217 -35.88 21.67 -11.97
N VAL A 218 -36.06 20.35 -11.77
CA VAL A 218 -35.40 19.33 -12.62
C VAL A 218 -36.36 18.66 -13.62
N GLN A 219 -37.43 19.35 -14.03
CA GLN A 219 -38.36 18.83 -15.05
C GLN A 219 -38.49 19.71 -16.30
N GLY A 220 -37.38 20.34 -16.73
CA GLY A 220 -37.23 20.90 -18.08
C GLY A 220 -36.44 19.96 -19.00
N SER A 221 -36.71 20.00 -20.30
CA SER A 221 -35.84 19.38 -21.32
C SER A 221 -34.57 20.23 -21.42
N PHE A 222 -33.44 19.80 -20.86
CA PHE A 222 -32.19 20.56 -21.00
C PHE A 222 -31.71 20.44 -22.46
N ASP A 223 -31.74 21.55 -23.18
CA ASP A 223 -31.06 21.72 -24.45
C ASP A 223 -29.78 22.52 -24.18
N ASN A 224 -28.61 21.87 -24.23
CA ASN A 224 -27.35 22.49 -23.83
C ASN A 224 -26.94 23.71 -24.68
N ALA A 225 -27.50 23.85 -25.89
CA ALA A 225 -27.30 25.00 -26.75
C ALA A 225 -28.17 26.20 -26.35
N THR A 226 -29.29 25.97 -25.68
CA THR A 226 -30.29 27.00 -25.33
C THR A 226 -30.24 27.36 -23.84
N ASP A 227 -30.03 26.36 -22.98
CA ASP A 227 -30.15 26.46 -21.51
C ASP A 227 -28.92 27.10 -20.85
N SER A 228 -27.75 27.00 -21.49
CA SER A 228 -26.53 27.69 -21.04
C SER A 228 -26.52 29.18 -21.39
N LEU A 229 -27.33 29.61 -22.38
CA LEU A 229 -27.49 31.01 -22.76
C LEU A 229 -28.52 31.73 -21.87
N GLU A 230 -29.55 31.05 -21.37
CA GLU A 230 -30.56 31.64 -20.46
C GLU A 230 -29.97 31.99 -19.08
N ALA A 231 -28.98 31.23 -18.59
CA ALA A 231 -28.29 31.52 -17.34
C ALA A 231 -27.45 32.82 -17.37
N LEU A 232 -27.02 33.27 -18.56
CA LEU A 232 -26.25 34.50 -18.74
C LEU A 232 -27.13 35.72 -19.04
N ALA A 233 -28.40 35.52 -19.38
CA ALA A 233 -29.33 36.55 -19.85
C ALA A 233 -30.53 36.76 -18.89
N GLN A 234 -30.35 36.56 -17.58
CA GLN A 234 -31.40 36.83 -16.60
C GLN A 234 -31.24 38.23 -15.97
N PRO A 235 -31.84 39.27 -16.57
CA PRO A 235 -33.16 39.73 -16.22
C PRO A 235 -34.14 38.90 -17.03
N GLY A 236 -34.99 38.11 -16.34
CA GLY A 236 -35.85 37.09 -16.96
C GLY A 236 -36.49 37.61 -18.25
N PRO A 237 -36.63 36.75 -19.27
CA PRO A 237 -36.95 37.19 -20.62
C PRO A 237 -38.11 38.16 -20.51
N ALA A 238 -37.91 39.40 -20.96
CA ALA A 238 -39.04 40.25 -21.29
C ALA A 238 -39.87 39.38 -22.22
N VAL A 239 -40.97 38.82 -21.71
CA VAL A 239 -41.85 37.93 -22.47
C VAL A 239 -42.24 38.79 -23.65
N GLY A 240 -41.60 38.52 -24.79
CA GLY A 240 -41.79 39.30 -25.98
C GLY A 240 -43.22 39.05 -26.36
N LEU A 241 -44.12 39.95 -25.94
CA LEU A 241 -45.54 39.85 -26.21
C LEU A 241 -45.65 39.60 -27.70
N SER A 242 -46.30 38.52 -28.09
CA SER A 242 -46.58 38.26 -29.50
C SER A 242 -47.26 39.48 -30.11
N GLU A 243 -47.18 39.62 -31.43
CA GLU A 243 -47.90 40.69 -32.11
C GLU A 243 -49.40 40.69 -31.74
N GLY A 244 -50.00 39.51 -31.60
CA GLY A 244 -51.37 39.34 -31.13
C GLY A 244 -51.59 39.87 -29.71
N GLU A 245 -50.72 39.56 -28.75
CA GLU A 245 -50.85 40.03 -27.36
C GLU A 245 -50.65 41.56 -27.25
N ARG A 246 -49.71 42.13 -28.01
CA ARG A 246 -49.52 43.59 -28.05
C ARG A 246 -50.76 44.30 -28.58
N LEU A 247 -51.35 43.78 -29.64
CA LEU A 247 -52.59 44.31 -30.19
C LEU A 247 -53.76 44.14 -29.23
N ALA A 248 -53.84 43.01 -28.51
CA ALA A 248 -54.87 42.75 -27.51
C ALA A 248 -54.79 43.76 -26.36
N ILE A 249 -53.59 44.02 -25.83
CA ILE A 249 -53.38 44.99 -24.74
C ILE A 249 -53.71 46.41 -25.20
N ALA A 250 -53.28 46.81 -26.41
CA ALA A 250 -53.59 48.12 -26.95
C ALA A 250 -55.10 48.34 -27.15
N ASN A 251 -55.82 47.31 -27.65
CA ASN A 251 -57.27 47.38 -27.78
C ASN A 251 -57.96 47.42 -26.41
N ALA A 252 -57.55 46.57 -25.46
CA ALA A 252 -58.10 46.56 -24.12
C ALA A 252 -57.96 47.92 -23.43
N LEU A 253 -56.81 48.58 -23.59
CA LEU A 253 -56.61 49.93 -23.04
C LEU A 253 -57.56 50.96 -23.66
N LEU A 254 -57.75 50.91 -24.98
CA LEU A 254 -58.63 51.86 -25.68
C LEU A 254 -60.12 51.60 -25.41
N ASP A 255 -60.49 50.35 -25.17
CA ASP A 255 -61.86 49.89 -24.94
C ASP A 255 -62.16 49.67 -23.45
N GLN A 256 -61.29 50.15 -22.56
CA GLN A 256 -61.44 50.05 -21.12
C GLN A 256 -62.67 50.86 -20.66
N VAL A 257 -63.69 50.17 -20.16
CA VAL A 257 -64.86 50.78 -19.53
C VAL A 257 -64.43 51.58 -18.31
N ASP A 258 -65.04 52.76 -18.11
CA ASP A 258 -64.67 53.72 -17.06
C ASP A 258 -63.22 54.20 -17.16
N GLY A 259 -62.64 54.19 -18.36
CA GLY A 259 -61.22 54.54 -18.56
C GLY A 259 -60.93 56.04 -18.56
N VAL A 260 -61.96 56.89 -18.69
CA VAL A 260 -61.84 58.35 -18.56
C VAL A 260 -62.77 58.87 -17.48
N GLU A 261 -64.07 58.62 -17.62
CA GLU A 261 -65.13 58.91 -16.66
C GLU A 261 -66.09 57.71 -16.60
N ALA A 262 -66.95 57.64 -15.58
CA ALA A 262 -67.90 56.55 -15.45
C ALA A 262 -68.81 56.44 -16.70
N GLY A 263 -68.83 55.26 -17.33
CA GLY A 263 -69.58 54.95 -18.54
C GLY A 263 -68.87 55.28 -19.86
N GLU A 264 -67.63 55.79 -19.85
CA GLU A 264 -66.90 56.16 -21.07
C GLU A 264 -65.56 55.41 -21.22
N THR A 265 -65.30 54.93 -22.45
CA THR A 265 -63.99 54.37 -22.83
C THR A 265 -63.05 55.45 -23.40
N PRO A 266 -61.72 55.29 -23.32
CA PRO A 266 -60.77 56.20 -23.95
C PRO A 266 -60.99 56.38 -25.46
N ARG A 267 -61.44 55.33 -26.16
CA ARG A 267 -61.76 55.40 -27.60
C ARG A 267 -62.98 56.27 -27.87
N GLU A 268 -64.02 56.17 -27.04
CA GLU A 268 -65.22 57.00 -27.16
C GLU A 268 -64.90 58.46 -26.91
N THR A 269 -64.17 58.78 -25.84
CA THR A 269 -63.76 60.16 -25.52
C THR A 269 -62.90 60.76 -26.64
N LEU A 270 -61.93 60.03 -27.20
CA LEU A 270 -61.11 60.50 -28.33
C LEU A 270 -61.95 60.81 -29.57
N ARG A 271 -63.03 60.05 -29.82
CA ARG A 271 -63.97 60.33 -30.93
C ARG A 271 -64.78 61.60 -30.68
N LEU A 272 -65.24 61.82 -29.44
CA LEU A 272 -65.97 63.02 -29.06
C LEU A 272 -65.09 64.27 -29.16
N LEU A 273 -63.86 64.21 -28.63
CA LEU A 273 -62.90 65.29 -28.70
C LEU A 273 -62.57 65.65 -30.15
N ARG A 274 -62.34 64.64 -31.00
CA ARG A 274 -62.15 64.85 -32.43
C ARG A 274 -63.34 65.56 -33.07
N ALA A 275 -64.57 65.18 -32.76
CA ALA A 275 -65.76 65.82 -33.35
C ALA A 275 -65.84 67.31 -32.98
N VAL A 276 -65.53 67.67 -31.73
CA VAL A 276 -65.54 69.06 -31.29
C VAL A 276 -64.40 69.86 -31.92
N CYS A 277 -63.20 69.30 -32.02
CA CYS A 277 -62.01 70.03 -32.51
C CYS A 277 -61.95 70.15 -34.03
N VAL A 278 -62.35 69.12 -34.77
CA VAL A 278 -62.17 69.06 -36.25
C VAL A 278 -63.42 68.63 -37.01
N GLY A 279 -64.52 68.31 -36.32
CA GLY A 279 -65.77 67.96 -36.95
C GLY A 279 -66.46 69.18 -37.56
N LYS A 280 -67.30 68.95 -38.57
CA LYS A 280 -68.21 70.01 -39.03
C LYS A 280 -69.18 70.34 -37.90
N SER A 281 -69.42 71.62 -37.69
CA SER A 281 -70.38 72.10 -36.72
C SER A 281 -71.61 72.71 -37.42
N THR A 282 -72.78 72.53 -36.82
CA THR A 282 -74.07 73.04 -37.33
C THR A 282 -74.95 73.49 -36.18
N GLY A 283 -75.95 74.34 -36.44
CA GLY A 283 -76.94 74.74 -35.42
C GLY A 283 -76.58 75.97 -34.57
N PHE A 284 -75.52 76.72 -34.91
CA PHE A 284 -75.24 78.02 -34.29
C PHE A 284 -76.17 79.12 -34.83
N PRO A 285 -76.49 80.18 -34.05
CA PRO A 285 -76.10 80.42 -32.65
C PRO A 285 -77.02 79.77 -31.60
N HIS A 286 -78.27 79.41 -31.96
CA HIS A 286 -79.37 79.17 -31.00
C HIS A 286 -79.79 77.69 -30.85
N GLY A 287 -79.02 76.74 -31.39
CA GLY A 287 -79.14 75.32 -31.12
C GLY A 287 -80.31 74.56 -31.81
N PRO A 288 -80.34 73.21 -31.69
CA PRO A 288 -79.31 72.38 -31.06
C PRO A 288 -78.02 72.38 -31.89
N VAL A 289 -76.91 72.70 -31.23
CA VAL A 289 -75.58 72.74 -31.85
C VAL A 289 -75.06 71.33 -31.95
N ALA A 290 -74.65 70.91 -33.14
CA ALA A 290 -74.14 69.56 -33.37
C ALA A 290 -72.73 69.58 -33.97
N PHE A 291 -71.85 68.74 -33.42
CA PHE A 291 -70.52 68.44 -33.94
C PHE A 291 -70.50 67.03 -34.52
N ARG A 292 -69.99 66.91 -35.75
CA ARG A 292 -70.16 65.71 -36.58
C ARG A 292 -68.87 64.89 -36.70
N ASP A 293 -69.03 63.62 -37.04
CA ASP A 293 -67.93 62.69 -37.31
C ASP A 293 -67.16 63.07 -38.60
N ARG A 294 -66.09 62.34 -38.91
CA ARG A 294 -65.27 62.61 -40.11
C ARG A 294 -66.05 62.46 -41.41
N ALA A 295 -66.92 61.45 -41.49
CA ALA A 295 -67.66 61.15 -42.70
C ALA A 295 -68.92 62.01 -42.84
N ASP A 296 -69.18 62.93 -41.89
CA ASP A 296 -70.37 63.78 -41.86
C ASP A 296 -71.69 62.98 -41.83
N SER A 297 -71.64 61.77 -41.30
CA SER A 297 -72.73 60.79 -41.27
C SER A 297 -73.48 60.79 -39.94
N LYS A 298 -72.82 61.22 -38.86
CA LYS A 298 -73.32 61.06 -37.48
C LYS A 298 -72.99 62.28 -36.63
N ASN A 299 -73.98 62.75 -35.86
CA ASN A 299 -73.78 63.73 -34.80
C ASN A 299 -73.12 63.03 -33.59
N ARG A 300 -71.96 63.52 -33.17
CA ARG A 300 -71.17 62.95 -32.06
C ARG A 300 -71.38 63.69 -30.75
N VAL A 301 -71.55 65.00 -30.82
CA VAL A 301 -71.93 65.84 -29.69
C VAL A 301 -73.07 66.74 -30.13
N VAL A 302 -74.19 66.70 -29.43
CA VAL A 302 -75.33 67.60 -29.64
C VAL A 302 -75.60 68.32 -28.33
N ALA A 303 -75.61 69.65 -28.37
CA ALA A 303 -75.86 70.47 -27.20
C ALA A 303 -77.01 71.46 -27.45
N THR A 304 -77.92 71.57 -26.48
CA THR A 304 -78.85 72.70 -26.44
C THR A 304 -78.15 73.87 -25.78
N VAL A 305 -78.20 75.03 -26.43
CA VAL A 305 -77.57 76.26 -25.94
C VAL A 305 -78.62 77.32 -25.64
N ASP A 306 -78.35 78.19 -24.67
CA ASP A 306 -79.17 79.37 -24.39
C ASP A 306 -78.84 80.54 -25.35
N GLY A 307 -79.48 81.69 -25.13
CA GLY A 307 -79.27 82.90 -25.95
C GLY A 307 -77.85 83.46 -25.85
N GLU A 308 -77.12 83.11 -24.80
CA GLU A 308 -75.74 83.49 -24.53
C GLU A 308 -74.73 82.46 -25.06
N GLY A 309 -75.19 81.32 -25.60
CA GLY A 309 -74.35 80.26 -26.14
C GLY A 309 -73.80 79.28 -25.09
N ASN A 310 -74.28 79.33 -23.84
CA ASN A 310 -73.90 78.35 -22.81
C ASN A 310 -74.60 77.02 -23.06
N ARG A 311 -73.91 75.91 -22.81
CA ARG A 311 -74.50 74.56 -22.97
C ARG A 311 -75.38 74.22 -21.76
N GLN A 312 -76.67 74.01 -22.00
CA GLN A 312 -77.66 73.65 -20.99
C GLN A 312 -77.84 72.13 -20.87
N SER A 313 -77.70 71.41 -21.98
CA SER A 313 -77.68 69.94 -22.01
C SER A 313 -76.75 69.45 -23.12
N VAL A 314 -76.11 68.30 -22.91
CA VAL A 314 -75.20 67.69 -23.88
C VAL A 314 -75.53 66.22 -24.01
N ALA A 315 -75.80 65.78 -25.24
CA ALA A 315 -75.90 64.38 -25.62
C ALA A 315 -74.64 64.00 -26.41
N THR A 316 -74.01 62.89 -26.02
CA THR A 316 -72.80 62.37 -26.64
C THR A 316 -73.05 61.01 -27.28
N ASP A 317 -72.34 60.72 -28.36
CA ASP A 317 -72.34 59.41 -28.99
C ASP A 317 -70.91 59.02 -29.38
N GLY A 318 -70.28 58.23 -28.50
CA GLY A 318 -68.91 57.72 -28.66
C GLY A 318 -68.77 56.52 -29.58
N THR A 319 -69.86 55.89 -30.04
CA THR A 319 -69.85 54.56 -30.69
C THR A 319 -69.32 54.52 -32.12
#